data_AF-A0A355U479-F1
#
_entry.id   AF-A0A355U479-F1
#
_cell.length_a   1.000
_cell.length_b   1.000
_cell.length_c   1.000
_cell.angle_alpha   90.00
_cell.angle_beta   90.00
_cell.angle_gamma   90.00
#
_symmetry.space_group_name_H-M   'P 1'
#
loop_
_entity.id
_entity.type
_entity.pdbx_description
1 polymer ?
#
loop_
_entity_poly.entity_id
_entity_poly.type
_entity_poly.pdbx_seq_one_letter_code
_entity_poly.pdbx_strand_id
1 'polypeptide(L)' 'EESEVTESANFTNDLGADSLDTVELLMEFERVFGIKIPDEETSTIATVKDAIDKVKEKLASKEEA' A
#
# COMPACT_ATOMS: atom_id res chain seq x y z
N GLU A 1 16.89 -7.37 3.39
CA GLU A 1 17.39 -6.61 4.56
C GLU A 1 16.58 -5.34 4.73
N GLU A 2 16.46 -4.76 5.94
CA GLU A 2 15.67 -3.52 6.16
C GLU A 2 16.06 -2.36 5.23
N SER A 3 17.32 -2.35 4.76
CA SER A 3 17.82 -1.39 3.77
C SER A 3 17.19 -1.50 2.38
N GLU A 4 16.50 -2.59 2.06
CA GLU A 4 15.83 -2.79 0.77
C GLU A 4 14.45 -2.13 0.72
N VAL A 5 13.85 -1.82 1.88
CA VAL A 5 12.56 -1.13 1.98
C VAL A 5 12.76 0.37 1.72
N THR A 6 12.80 0.71 0.44
CA THR A 6 12.89 2.09 -0.06
C THR A 6 11.59 2.49 -0.73
N GLU A 7 11.32 3.79 -0.87
CA GLU A 7 10.12 4.27 -1.59
C GLU A 7 10.04 3.69 -3.01
N SER A 8 11.18 3.53 -3.69
CA SER A 8 11.25 2.97 -5.04
C SER A 8 11.16 1.45 -5.12
N ALA A 9 11.25 0.74 -3.99
CA ALA A 9 11.27 -0.71 -3.98
C ALA A 9 9.93 -1.26 -4.47
N ASN A 10 9.99 -2.15 -5.45
CA ASN A 10 8.85 -2.91 -5.93
C ASN A 10 8.57 -4.09 -4.99
N PHE A 11 7.31 -4.26 -4.60
CA PHE A 11 6.92 -5.31 -3.66
C PHE A 11 7.29 -6.71 -4.17
N THR A 12 7.06 -6.99 -5.45
CA THR A 12 7.33 -8.33 -6.01
C THR A 12 8.77 -8.48 -6.47
N ASN A 13 9.30 -7.52 -7.23
CA ASN A 13 10.61 -7.67 -7.87
C ASN A 13 11.78 -7.46 -6.89
N ASP A 14 11.64 -6.54 -5.95
CA ASP A 14 12.73 -6.16 -5.05
C ASP A 14 12.55 -6.75 -3.65
N LEU A 15 11.31 -6.79 -3.14
CA LEU A 15 11.02 -7.31 -1.80
C LEU A 15 10.57 -8.78 -1.80
N GLY A 16 10.35 -9.37 -2.98
CA GLY A 16 9.94 -10.77 -3.12
C GLY A 16 8.56 -11.09 -2.53
N ALA A 17 7.73 -10.07 -2.30
CA ALA A 17 6.37 -10.23 -1.80
C ALA A 17 5.47 -10.79 -2.89
N ASP A 18 4.67 -11.79 -2.53
CA ASP A 18 3.69 -12.34 -3.44
C ASP A 18 2.41 -11.48 -3.48
N SER A 19 1.46 -11.87 -4.33
CA SER A 19 0.20 -11.15 -4.46
C SER A 19 -0.68 -11.24 -3.20
N LEU A 20 -0.51 -12.26 -2.36
CA LEU A 20 -1.25 -12.39 -1.10
C LEU A 20 -0.63 -11.50 -0.03
N ASP A 21 0.69 -11.45 0.06
CA ASP A 21 1.43 -10.57 0.98
C ASP A 21 1.04 -9.10 0.78
N THR A 22 0.95 -8.66 -0.48
CA THR A 22 0.54 -7.30 -0.82
C THR A 22 -0.92 -7.01 -0.46
N VAL A 23 -1.82 -7.97 -0.64
CA VAL A 23 -3.24 -7.84 -0.23
C VAL A 23 -3.36 -7.76 1.30
N GLU A 24 -2.68 -8.63 2.04
CA GLU A 24 -2.69 -8.61 3.51
C GLU A 24 -2.16 -7.28 4.07
N LEU A 25 -1.07 -6.75 3.49
CA LEU A 25 -0.51 -5.46 3.86
C LEU A 25 -1.53 -4.31 3.68
N LEU A 26 -2.23 -4.28 2.54
CA LEU A 26 -3.22 -3.25 2.26
C LEU A 26 -4.42 -3.35 3.20
N MET A 27 -4.89 -4.56 3.51
CA MET A 27 -5.96 -4.77 4.50
C MET A 27 -5.54 -4.31 5.91
N GLU A 28 -4.26 -4.45 6.28
CA GLU A 28 -3.73 -3.91 7.52
C GLU A 28 -3.77 -2.37 7.51
N PHE A 29 -3.38 -1.72 6.40
CA PHE A 29 -3.49 -0.27 6.27
C PHE A 29 -4.93 0.22 6.39
N GLU A 30 -5.89 -0.45 5.73
CA GLU A 30 -7.31 -0.15 5.89
C GLU A 30 -7.75 -0.20 7.36
N ARG A 31 -7.33 -1.22 8.10
CA ARG A 31 -7.68 -1.40 9.51
C ARG A 31 -7.03 -0.34 10.40
N VAL A 32 -5.72 -0.11 10.25
CA VAL A 32 -4.93 0.80 11.10
C VAL A 32 -5.33 2.25 10.87
N PHE A 33 -5.51 2.67 9.62
CA PHE A 33 -5.87 4.05 9.26
C PHE A 33 -7.39 4.26 9.17
N GLY A 34 -8.17 3.18 9.22
CA GLY A 34 -9.62 3.20 9.05
C GLY A 34 -10.03 3.76 7.68
N ILE A 35 -9.26 3.46 6.64
CA ILE A 35 -9.54 3.86 5.26
C ILE A 35 -10.13 2.67 4.48
N LYS A 36 -10.58 2.93 3.25
CA LYS A 36 -11.00 1.89 2.31
C LYS A 36 -10.30 2.10 0.97
N ILE A 37 -9.60 1.08 0.51
CA ILE A 37 -8.90 1.02 -0.76
C ILE A 37 -9.64 0.01 -1.64
N PRO A 38 -10.35 0.45 -2.69
CA PRO A 38 -11.02 -0.48 -3.61
C PRO A 38 -10.06 -1.45 -4.28
N ASP A 39 -10.50 -2.69 -4.48
CA ASP A 39 -9.72 -3.76 -5.14
C ASP A 39 -9.19 -3.34 -6.53
N GLU A 40 -9.92 -2.49 -7.25
CA GLU A 40 -9.48 -1.97 -8.54
C GLU A 40 -8.20 -1.12 -8.41
N GLU A 41 -8.07 -0.40 -7.29
CA GLU A 41 -6.95 0.48 -7.00
C GLU A 41 -5.75 -0.30 -6.42
N THR A 42 -5.96 -1.47 -5.81
CA THR A 42 -4.86 -2.29 -5.25
C THR A 42 -3.93 -2.82 -6.35
N SER A 43 -4.48 -3.11 -7.53
CA SER A 43 -3.72 -3.55 -8.71
C SER A 43 -2.69 -2.51 -9.21
N THR A 44 -2.86 -1.24 -8.82
CA THR A 44 -1.97 -0.13 -9.20
C THR A 44 -0.81 0.06 -8.23
N ILE A 45 -0.80 -0.65 -7.10
CA ILE A 45 0.20 -0.53 -6.05
C ILE A 45 1.34 -1.51 -6.32
N ALA A 46 2.41 -1.02 -6.93
CA ALA A 46 3.57 -1.84 -7.29
C ALA A 46 4.77 -1.57 -6.38
N THR A 47 4.90 -0.34 -5.88
CA THR A 47 6.03 0.10 -5.04
C THR A 47 5.58 0.54 -3.66
N VAL A 48 6.54 0.59 -2.72
CA VAL A 48 6.32 1.14 -1.38
C VAL A 48 5.77 2.56 -1.44
N LYS A 49 6.27 3.38 -2.36
CA LYS A 49 5.77 4.75 -2.59
C LYS A 49 4.30 4.76 -2.98
N ASP A 50 3.89 3.91 -3.93
CA ASP A 50 2.51 3.84 -4.38
C ASP A 50 1.57 3.55 -3.21
N ALA A 51 1.94 2.60 -2.33
CA ALA A 51 1.17 2.27 -1.14
C ALA A 51 1.06 3.46 -0.17
N ILE A 52 2.16 4.15 0.09
CA ILE A 52 2.20 5.33 0.96
C ILE A 52 1.31 6.44 0.41
N ASP A 53 1.47 6.76 -0.87
CA ASP A 53 0.72 7.83 -1.52
C ASP A 53 -0.78 7.49 -1.55
N LYS A 54 -1.12 6.20 -1.71
CA LYS A 54 -2.50 5.75 -1.67
C LYS A 54 -3.15 5.90 -0.30
N VAL A 55 -2.42 5.52 0.76
CA VAL A 55 -2.89 5.70 2.14
C VAL A 55 -3.10 7.19 2.43
N LYS A 56 -2.16 8.05 2.02
CA LYS A 56 -2.29 9.52 2.19
C LYS A 56 -3.50 10.09 1.46
N GLU A 57 -3.73 9.68 0.22
CA GLU A 57 -4.90 10.09 -0.58
C GLU A 57 -6.21 9.75 0.15
N LYS A 58 -6.37 8.50 0.60
CA LYS A 58 -7.59 8.07 1.28
C LYS A 58 -7.76 8.70 2.66
N LEU A 59 -6.67 8.96 3.39
CA LEU A 59 -6.71 9.69 4.65
C LEU A 59 -7.21 11.12 4.47
N ALA A 60 -6.71 11.84 3.45
CA ALA A 60 -7.17 13.18 3.13
C ALA A 60 -8.67 13.20 2.77
N SER A 61 -9.13 12.26 1.93
CA SER A 61 -10.56 12.15 1.58
C SER A 61 -11.46 11.80 2.77
N LYS A 62 -10.92 11.14 3.81
CA LYS A 62 -11.66 10.80 5.03
C LYS A 62 -11.81 11.98 5.99
N GLU A 63 -10.83 12.88 6.04
CA GLU A 63 -10.87 14.07 6.91
C GLU A 63 -11.83 15.16 6.38
N GLU A 64 -12.07 15.16 5.07
CA GLU A 64 -13.00 16.08 4.40
C GLU A 64 -14.48 15.64 4.45
N ALA A 65 -14.77 14.43 4.95
CA ALA A 65 -16.10 13.81 4.99
C ALA A 65 -16.72 13.80 6.40
#